data_AF-A0A959GCR8-F1
#
_entry.id   AF-A0A959GCR8-F1
#
_cell.length_a   1.000
_cell.length_b   1.000
_cell.length_c   1.000
_cell.angle_alpha   90.00
_cell.angle_beta   90.00
_cell.angle_gamma   90.00
#
_symmetry.space_group_name_H-M   'P 1'
#
loop_
_entity.id
_entity.type
_entity.pdbx_description
1 polymer ?
#
loop_
_entity_poly.entity_id
_entity_poly.type
_entity_poly.pdbx_seq_one_letter_code
_entity_poly.pdbx_strand_id
1 'polypeptide(L)'
;MKQLLPLLTFLALGSALSAQNLTFQPERPMPGETVQFRYNPAGTPLEGVETIYASALLFAGERPDAVDVELKAEGDAFVGEIPTGTDIKALFVKIENEAGDKTDSNDDQGYSTMFYRDGRSTPVQGAYGSLAQALNSFAYYAGVKRAPEKALEFYQMEFQQYPASRADKMFANDFAGLAAQNKDEAALRKAKDIAGGLAGNNKASEEEWNVAYYMFKRMKEEALANELAEKIKKKYPDGLVIRDELFTQFYEEKDLAQKEAIYQAYQEKYGKEANFQQSQTNFARVLANSFASKENWDKFNHYMSLIDDRQTKASILNNLAWSMAGEGLEG
;
A
#
# COMPACT_ATOMS: atom_id res chain seq x y z
N MET A 1 -75.41 19.41 -4.07
CA MET A 1 -74.68 18.56 -3.10
C MET A 1 -73.31 18.24 -3.69
N LYS A 2 -72.26 18.49 -2.90
CA LYS A 2 -70.84 18.44 -3.28
C LYS A 2 -70.43 17.00 -3.65
N GLN A 3 -69.79 16.82 -4.81
CA GLN A 3 -69.03 15.60 -5.11
C GLN A 3 -67.62 15.78 -4.53
N LEU A 4 -67.24 14.91 -3.59
CA LEU A 4 -65.88 14.81 -3.06
C LEU A 4 -65.01 14.06 -4.07
N LEU A 5 -63.93 14.69 -4.51
CA LEU A 5 -62.82 14.06 -5.21
C LEU A 5 -61.75 13.70 -4.16
N PRO A 6 -61.29 12.44 -4.05
CA PRO A 6 -60.16 12.14 -3.18
C PRO A 6 -58.87 12.55 -3.90
N LEU A 7 -58.17 13.53 -3.32
CA LEU A 7 -56.81 13.90 -3.70
C LEU A 7 -55.87 12.77 -3.24
N LEU A 8 -55.37 11.98 -4.18
CA LEU A 8 -54.31 11.01 -3.93
C LEU A 8 -53.00 11.78 -3.70
N THR A 9 -52.65 12.03 -2.44
CA THR A 9 -51.36 12.59 -2.07
C THR A 9 -50.30 11.51 -2.29
N PHE A 10 -49.52 11.64 -3.36
CA PHE A 10 -48.33 10.82 -3.60
C PHE A 10 -47.28 11.25 -2.56
N LEU A 11 -47.21 10.55 -1.42
CA LEU A 11 -46.07 10.65 -0.51
C LEU A 11 -44.86 10.08 -1.25
N ALA A 12 -44.07 10.96 -1.86
CA ALA A 12 -42.69 10.65 -2.19
C ALA A 12 -41.98 10.44 -0.84
N LEU A 13 -41.88 9.18 -0.41
CA LEU A 13 -40.90 8.74 0.57
C LEU A 13 -39.54 9.08 -0.01
N GLY A 14 -39.05 10.28 0.31
CA GLY A 14 -37.66 10.62 0.15
C GLY A 14 -36.88 9.58 0.94
N SER A 15 -36.20 8.71 0.20
CA SER A 15 -35.06 7.96 0.71
C SER A 15 -34.19 8.97 1.47
N ALA A 16 -34.10 8.81 2.79
CA ALA A 16 -33.08 9.47 3.57
C ALA A 16 -31.75 9.06 2.92
N LEU A 17 -31.18 9.97 2.10
CA LEU A 17 -29.76 9.95 1.88
C LEU A 17 -29.17 10.01 3.28
N SER A 18 -28.54 8.93 3.72
CA SER A 18 -27.51 9.06 4.75
C SER A 18 -26.56 10.13 4.21
N ALA A 19 -26.65 11.33 4.76
CA ALA A 19 -25.76 12.41 4.37
C ALA A 19 -24.38 11.92 4.81
N GLN A 20 -23.56 11.51 3.85
CA GLN A 20 -22.18 11.14 4.13
C GLN A 20 -21.56 12.35 4.83
N ASN A 21 -21.02 12.13 6.04
CA ASN A 21 -20.45 13.20 6.86
C ASN A 21 -19.32 13.93 6.12
N LEU A 22 -18.77 13.34 5.06
CA LEU A 22 -17.85 13.98 4.12
C LEU A 22 -18.36 13.87 2.69
N THR A 23 -18.21 14.96 1.94
CA THR A 23 -18.45 14.99 0.48
C THR A 23 -17.22 15.49 -0.26
N PHE A 24 -16.95 14.95 -1.45
CA PHE A 24 -15.85 15.37 -2.31
C PHE A 24 -16.34 16.23 -3.47
N GLN A 25 -15.58 17.26 -3.83
CA GLN A 25 -15.80 18.09 -5.00
C GLN A 25 -14.51 18.21 -5.83
N PRO A 26 -14.55 17.90 -7.13
CA PRO A 26 -15.68 17.28 -7.82
C PRO A 26 -15.97 15.85 -7.32
N GLU A 27 -17.22 15.40 -7.43
CA GLU A 27 -17.65 14.04 -7.00
C GLU A 27 -16.83 12.94 -7.72
N ARG A 28 -16.46 13.19 -8.98
CA ARG A 28 -15.65 12.32 -9.82
C ARG A 28 -14.45 13.09 -10.35
N PRO A 29 -13.37 13.20 -9.57
CA PRO A 29 -12.18 13.96 -9.97
C PRO A 29 -11.41 13.24 -11.06
N MET A 30 -10.73 14.02 -11.90
CA MET A 30 -9.75 13.53 -12.87
C MET A 30 -8.33 13.70 -12.31
N PRO A 31 -7.37 12.84 -12.69
CA PRO A 31 -5.99 13.00 -12.25
C PRO A 31 -5.44 14.39 -12.58
N GLY A 32 -4.73 15.01 -11.63
CA GLY A 32 -4.22 16.37 -11.75
C GLY A 32 -5.17 17.47 -11.26
N GLU A 33 -6.42 17.14 -10.92
CA GLU A 33 -7.36 18.10 -10.34
C GLU A 33 -7.13 18.26 -8.83
N THR A 34 -7.44 19.44 -8.30
CA THR A 34 -7.58 19.63 -6.86
C THR A 34 -8.89 19.01 -6.40
N VAL A 35 -8.83 18.14 -5.39
CA VAL A 35 -10.01 17.60 -4.72
C VAL A 35 -10.28 18.42 -3.46
N GLN A 36 -11.43 19.05 -3.39
CA GLN A 36 -11.95 19.64 -2.18
C GLN A 36 -12.81 18.60 -1.45
N PHE A 37 -12.80 18.61 -0.12
CA PHE A 37 -13.82 17.92 0.66
C PHE A 37 -14.46 18.85 1.67
N ARG A 38 -15.74 18.59 1.97
CA ARG A 38 -16.48 19.21 3.07
C ARG A 38 -16.88 18.15 4.08
N TYR A 39 -16.48 18.31 5.33
CA TYR A 39 -16.71 17.37 6.42
C TYR A 39 -17.56 18.01 7.54
N ASN A 40 -18.63 17.35 7.96
CA ASN A 40 -19.46 17.71 9.10
C ASN A 40 -19.27 16.67 10.22
N PRO A 41 -18.75 17.05 11.41
CA PRO A 41 -18.51 16.11 12.50
C PRO A 41 -19.78 15.69 13.26
N ALA A 42 -20.95 16.28 12.99
CA ALA A 42 -22.18 15.96 13.72
C ALA A 42 -22.54 14.47 13.58
N GLY A 43 -22.81 13.81 14.72
CA GLY A 43 -23.11 12.38 14.77
C GLY A 43 -21.90 11.45 14.68
N THR A 44 -20.68 11.99 14.61
CA THR A 44 -19.43 11.21 14.55
C THR A 44 -18.71 11.18 15.91
N PRO A 45 -17.68 10.34 16.10
CA PRO A 45 -16.81 10.42 17.29
C PRO A 45 -16.13 11.78 17.50
N LEU A 46 -16.11 12.62 16.46
CA LEU A 46 -15.51 13.95 16.47
C LEU A 46 -16.54 15.07 16.72
N GLU A 47 -17.81 14.74 16.98
CA GLU A 47 -18.81 15.75 17.37
C GLU A 47 -18.36 16.50 18.63
N GLY A 48 -18.38 17.83 18.56
CA GLY A 48 -17.96 18.71 19.66
C GLY A 48 -16.46 18.75 19.93
N VAL A 49 -15.62 18.14 19.09
CA VAL A 49 -14.15 18.30 19.17
C VAL A 49 -13.74 19.65 18.61
N GLU A 50 -13.01 20.44 19.40
CA GLU A 50 -12.63 21.83 19.05
C GLU A 50 -11.62 21.89 17.89
N THR A 51 -10.62 21.01 17.93
CA THR A 51 -9.55 20.95 16.92
C THR A 51 -9.52 19.57 16.29
N ILE A 52 -9.80 19.52 14.99
CA ILE A 52 -9.69 18.31 14.17
C ILE A 52 -8.56 18.44 13.16
N TYR A 53 -7.99 17.30 12.79
CA TYR A 53 -6.90 17.17 11.84
C TYR A 53 -7.35 16.24 10.72
N ALA A 54 -6.89 16.54 9.51
CA ALA A 54 -7.09 15.68 8.35
C ALA A 54 -5.75 15.34 7.71
N SER A 55 -5.60 14.07 7.33
CA SER A 55 -4.53 13.62 6.45
C SER A 55 -5.11 12.88 5.26
N ALA A 56 -4.49 13.01 4.10
CA ALA A 56 -4.88 12.32 2.88
C ALA A 56 -3.81 11.30 2.48
N LEU A 57 -4.23 10.07 2.19
CA LEU A 57 -3.42 9.06 1.54
C LEU A 57 -3.66 9.10 0.04
N LEU A 58 -2.62 9.43 -0.71
CA LEU A 58 -2.63 9.59 -2.16
C LEU A 58 -2.06 8.35 -2.84
N PHE A 59 -2.90 7.55 -3.47
CA PHE A 59 -2.48 6.33 -4.16
C PHE A 59 -2.10 6.62 -5.61
N ALA A 60 -0.83 6.96 -5.84
CA ALA A 60 -0.27 7.24 -7.17
C ALA A 60 0.73 6.17 -7.67
N GLY A 61 1.33 5.41 -6.75
CA GLY A 61 2.33 4.38 -7.05
C GLY A 61 2.32 3.23 -6.04
N GLU A 62 3.50 2.66 -5.76
CA GLU A 62 3.59 1.45 -4.93
C GLU A 62 3.31 1.66 -3.45
N ARG A 63 3.47 2.89 -2.97
CA ARG A 63 3.10 3.28 -1.62
C ARG A 63 2.31 4.57 -1.73
N PRO A 64 1.23 4.73 -0.97
CA PRO A 64 0.53 5.99 -0.93
C PRO A 64 1.39 7.03 -0.21
N ASP A 65 1.37 8.26 -0.72
CA ASP A 65 1.92 9.41 0.00
C ASP A 65 0.90 9.88 1.03
N ALA A 66 1.35 10.12 2.26
CA ALA A 66 0.52 10.73 3.29
C ALA A 66 0.80 12.23 3.33
N VAL A 67 -0.24 13.06 3.20
CA VAL A 67 -0.14 14.51 3.27
C VAL A 67 -1.09 15.06 4.31
N ASP A 68 -0.61 16.00 5.12
CA ASP A 68 -1.48 16.76 6.01
C ASP A 68 -2.36 17.70 5.18
N VAL A 69 -3.63 17.81 5.56
CA VAL A 69 -4.59 18.69 4.89
C VAL A 69 -4.97 19.82 5.83
N GLU A 70 -4.70 21.04 5.40
CA GLU A 70 -5.13 22.23 6.13
C GLU A 70 -6.66 22.35 6.06
N LEU A 71 -7.30 22.48 7.22
CA LEU A 71 -8.75 22.58 7.35
C LEU A 71 -9.18 24.01 7.62
N LYS A 72 -10.18 24.47 6.87
CA LYS A 72 -10.86 25.76 7.10
C LYS A 72 -12.26 25.52 7.63
N ALA A 73 -12.61 26.15 8.75
CA ALA A 73 -13.97 26.09 9.28
C ALA A 73 -14.91 26.94 8.40
N GLU A 74 -16.02 26.34 7.97
CA GLU A 74 -17.09 26.98 7.20
C GLU A 74 -18.46 26.60 7.79
N GLY A 75 -18.96 27.44 8.70
CA GLY A 75 -20.23 27.18 9.40
C GLY A 75 -20.11 25.99 10.35
N ASP A 76 -20.85 24.93 10.07
CA ASP A 76 -20.89 23.68 10.85
C ASP A 76 -19.96 22.59 10.30
N ALA A 77 -19.08 22.94 9.37
CA ALA A 77 -18.21 22.01 8.67
C ALA A 77 -16.77 22.50 8.53
N PHE A 78 -15.91 21.58 8.14
CA PHE A 78 -14.52 21.81 7.80
C PHE A 78 -14.30 21.51 6.33
N VAL A 79 -13.58 22.39 5.65
CA VAL A 79 -13.23 22.27 4.23
C VAL A 79 -11.73 22.07 4.11
N GLY A 80 -11.34 21.01 3.39
CA GLY A 80 -9.95 20.73 3.03
C GLY A 80 -9.77 20.71 1.51
N GLU A 81 -8.58 21.09 1.06
CA GLU A 81 -8.20 21.05 -0.36
C GLU A 81 -6.95 20.20 -0.55
N ILE A 82 -6.99 19.30 -1.53
CA ILE A 82 -5.95 18.32 -1.79
C ILE A 82 -5.55 18.44 -3.27
N PRO A 83 -4.45 19.13 -3.59
CA PRO A 83 -3.90 19.11 -4.94
C PRO A 83 -3.39 17.70 -5.27
N THR A 84 -3.70 17.19 -6.46
CA THR A 84 -3.29 15.82 -6.84
C THR A 84 -2.41 15.79 -8.09
N GLY A 85 -1.57 14.75 -8.19
CA GLY A 85 -0.75 14.49 -9.37
C GLY A 85 -1.53 13.85 -10.52
N THR A 86 -0.92 13.80 -11.71
CA THR A 86 -1.55 13.22 -12.91
C THR A 86 -1.60 11.69 -12.93
N ASP A 87 -0.93 11.05 -11.98
CA ASP A 87 -0.81 9.60 -11.83
C ASP A 87 -1.69 9.02 -10.71
N ILE A 88 -2.37 9.86 -9.93
CA ILE A 88 -3.27 9.48 -8.84
C ILE A 88 -4.39 8.53 -9.31
N LYS A 89 -4.67 7.52 -8.49
CA LYS A 89 -5.69 6.47 -8.77
C LYS A 89 -6.88 6.56 -7.82
N ALA A 90 -6.60 6.79 -6.54
CA ALA A 90 -7.57 6.99 -5.49
C ALA A 90 -6.95 7.85 -4.38
N LEU A 91 -7.81 8.42 -3.54
CA LEU A 91 -7.38 9.01 -2.27
C LEU A 91 -8.27 8.53 -1.13
N PHE A 92 -7.71 8.54 0.08
CA PHE A 92 -8.44 8.34 1.34
C PHE A 92 -8.16 9.52 2.26
N VAL A 93 -9.17 9.99 2.98
CA VAL A 93 -9.05 11.03 4.00
C VAL A 93 -9.28 10.39 5.36
N LYS A 94 -8.30 10.54 6.24
CA LYS A 94 -8.40 10.21 7.67
C LYS A 94 -8.65 11.50 8.44
N ILE A 95 -9.65 11.49 9.32
CA ILE A 95 -9.98 12.64 10.17
C ILE A 95 -9.94 12.21 11.62
N GLU A 96 -9.19 12.95 12.44
CA GLU A 96 -8.96 12.63 13.84
C GLU A 96 -8.79 13.87 14.71
N ASN A 97 -8.79 13.69 16.03
CA ASN A 97 -8.40 14.73 16.97
C ASN A 97 -6.87 14.79 17.14
N GLU A 98 -6.39 15.80 17.88
CA GLU A 98 -4.95 16.02 18.11
C GLU A 98 -4.21 14.80 18.69
N ALA A 99 -4.86 14.08 19.61
CA ALA A 99 -4.27 12.92 20.26
C ALA A 99 -4.32 11.64 19.41
N GLY A 100 -5.10 11.63 18.32
CA GLY A 100 -5.33 10.46 17.46
C GLY A 100 -6.10 9.32 18.13
N ASP A 101 -6.68 9.52 19.32
CA ASP A 101 -7.48 8.53 20.04
C ASP A 101 -8.97 8.57 19.64
N LYS A 102 -9.40 9.65 18.97
CA LYS A 102 -10.69 9.75 18.29
C LYS A 102 -10.45 9.91 16.80
N THR A 103 -10.92 8.93 16.04
CA THR A 103 -10.92 8.95 14.57
C THR A 103 -12.34 8.71 14.10
N ASP A 104 -12.80 9.48 13.11
CA ASP A 104 -14.00 9.13 12.38
C ASP A 104 -13.64 8.17 11.24
N SER A 105 -13.99 6.90 11.40
CA SER A 105 -13.71 5.85 10.41
C SER A 105 -14.81 5.68 9.37
N ASN A 106 -15.90 6.46 9.42
CA ASN A 106 -17.07 6.31 8.55
C ASN A 106 -17.59 4.87 8.53
N ASP A 107 -17.94 4.33 9.70
CA ASP A 107 -18.32 2.92 9.91
C ASP A 107 -17.29 1.93 9.34
N ASP A 108 -16.00 2.21 9.58
CA ASP A 108 -14.85 1.45 9.07
C ASP A 108 -14.75 1.39 7.53
N GLN A 109 -15.51 2.21 6.80
CA GLN A 109 -15.42 2.31 5.34
C GLN A 109 -14.39 3.35 4.88
N GLY A 110 -14.07 4.31 5.75
CA GLY A 110 -13.24 5.46 5.46
C GLY A 110 -13.91 6.45 4.51
N TYR A 111 -13.26 7.59 4.34
CA TYR A 111 -13.64 8.59 3.34
C TYR A 111 -12.71 8.48 2.15
N SER A 112 -13.24 8.10 0.99
CA SER A 112 -12.40 7.92 -0.20
C SER A 112 -13.09 8.37 -1.48
N THR A 113 -12.29 8.71 -2.48
CA THR A 113 -12.75 8.88 -3.85
C THR A 113 -11.75 8.26 -4.82
N MET A 114 -12.28 7.78 -5.94
CA MET A 114 -11.51 7.29 -7.08
C MET A 114 -11.30 8.42 -8.07
N PHE A 115 -10.24 8.28 -8.87
CA PHE A 115 -10.03 9.17 -10.01
C PHE A 115 -10.57 8.54 -11.29
N TYR A 116 -11.06 9.40 -12.18
CA TYR A 116 -11.79 9.01 -13.37
C TYR A 116 -11.07 9.48 -14.63
N ARG A 117 -11.30 8.73 -15.71
CA ARG A 117 -10.88 9.11 -17.05
C ARG A 117 -11.62 10.36 -17.51
N ASP A 118 -11.14 10.92 -18.62
CA ASP A 118 -11.88 11.94 -19.35
C ASP A 118 -13.32 11.48 -19.62
N GLY A 119 -14.28 12.39 -19.43
CA GLY A 119 -15.71 12.08 -19.43
C GLY A 119 -16.30 11.56 -18.10
N ARG A 120 -15.49 11.33 -17.05
CA ARG A 120 -15.92 11.10 -15.64
C ARG A 120 -16.92 9.96 -15.42
N SER A 121 -16.98 9.00 -16.35
CA SER A 121 -17.87 7.83 -16.27
C SER A 121 -17.16 6.56 -15.81
N THR A 122 -15.84 6.51 -15.97
CA THR A 122 -15.05 5.30 -15.80
C THR A 122 -13.83 5.59 -14.94
N PRO A 123 -13.62 4.89 -13.80
CA PRO A 123 -12.44 5.05 -12.97
C PRO A 123 -11.15 4.80 -13.77
N VAL A 124 -10.03 5.41 -13.44
CA VAL A 124 -8.73 5.11 -14.07
C VAL A 124 -8.26 3.70 -13.75
N GLN A 125 -7.34 3.15 -14.54
CA GLN A 125 -6.71 1.88 -14.22
C GLN A 125 -5.96 1.97 -12.89
N GLY A 126 -6.17 0.99 -12.02
CA GLY A 126 -5.63 0.94 -10.66
C GLY A 126 -6.52 1.58 -9.60
N ALA A 127 -7.60 2.30 -9.97
CA ALA A 127 -8.46 2.97 -8.98
C ALA A 127 -9.09 1.97 -7.99
N TYR A 128 -9.66 0.87 -8.49
CA TYR A 128 -10.21 -0.17 -7.61
C TYR A 128 -9.10 -0.92 -6.87
N GLY A 129 -7.97 -1.20 -7.54
CA GLY A 129 -6.81 -1.80 -6.89
C GLY A 129 -6.29 -0.96 -5.70
N SER A 130 -6.27 0.37 -5.83
CA SER A 130 -5.89 1.29 -4.75
C SER A 130 -6.89 1.30 -3.60
N LEU A 131 -8.20 1.25 -3.87
CA LEU A 131 -9.20 1.08 -2.80
C LEU A 131 -9.00 -0.25 -2.04
N ALA A 132 -8.69 -1.33 -2.78
CA ALA A 132 -8.42 -2.63 -2.16
C ALA A 132 -7.17 -2.57 -1.26
N GLN A 133 -6.08 -1.94 -1.72
CA GLN A 133 -4.88 -1.76 -0.92
C GLN A 133 -5.15 -0.91 0.33
N ALA A 134 -5.92 0.17 0.19
CA ALA A 134 -6.29 1.02 1.33
C ALA A 134 -7.04 0.22 2.40
N LEU A 135 -7.99 -0.63 2.01
CA LEU A 135 -8.76 -1.45 2.95
C LEU A 135 -8.02 -2.69 3.48
N ASN A 136 -6.81 -2.96 3.00
CA ASN A 136 -6.04 -4.13 3.40
C ASN A 136 -4.64 -3.78 3.90
N SER A 137 -3.75 -3.35 3.00
CA SER A 137 -2.33 -3.10 3.28
C SER A 137 -2.10 -1.77 4.00
N PHE A 138 -3.00 -0.80 3.83
CA PHE A 138 -2.87 0.54 4.40
C PHE A 138 -4.05 0.94 5.30
N ALA A 139 -4.86 -0.02 5.76
CA ALA A 139 -6.08 0.24 6.52
C ALA A 139 -5.82 1.06 7.79
N TYR A 140 -4.76 0.73 8.51
CA TYR A 140 -4.31 1.47 9.69
C TYR A 140 -4.04 2.95 9.37
N TYR A 141 -3.29 3.22 8.30
CA TYR A 141 -2.98 4.60 7.89
C TYR A 141 -4.21 5.33 7.38
N ALA A 142 -5.14 4.63 6.73
CA ALA A 142 -6.43 5.16 6.31
C ALA A 142 -7.43 5.36 7.48
N GLY A 143 -7.06 5.02 8.72
CA GLY A 143 -7.94 5.18 9.88
C GLY A 143 -9.14 4.22 9.90
N VAL A 144 -9.03 3.08 9.22
CA VAL A 144 -10.10 2.08 9.09
C VAL A 144 -9.63 0.70 9.54
N LYS A 145 -10.59 -0.19 9.83
CA LYS A 145 -10.28 -1.61 10.02
C LYS A 145 -10.01 -2.28 8.68
N ARG A 146 -9.20 -3.35 8.70
CA ARG A 146 -9.01 -4.20 7.53
C ARG A 146 -10.34 -4.83 7.12
N ALA A 147 -10.68 -4.74 5.83
CA ALA A 147 -11.88 -5.31 5.24
C ALA A 147 -11.50 -6.21 4.04
N PRO A 148 -10.94 -7.41 4.31
CA PRO A 148 -10.32 -8.23 3.27
C PRO A 148 -11.29 -8.74 2.20
N GLU A 149 -12.56 -9.01 2.55
CA GLU A 149 -13.59 -9.41 1.60
C GLU A 149 -13.90 -8.28 0.61
N LYS A 150 -14.08 -7.05 1.12
CA LYS A 150 -14.30 -5.85 0.28
C LYS A 150 -13.08 -5.54 -0.59
N ALA A 151 -11.86 -5.76 -0.07
CA ALA A 151 -10.64 -5.64 -0.86
C ALA A 151 -10.59 -6.67 -2.00
N LEU A 152 -10.97 -7.92 -1.76
CA LEU A 152 -11.09 -8.95 -2.81
C LEU A 152 -12.11 -8.55 -3.89
N GLU A 153 -13.26 -8.02 -3.51
CA GLU A 153 -14.26 -7.51 -4.46
C GLU A 153 -13.68 -6.39 -5.35
N PHE A 154 -13.00 -5.41 -4.76
CA PHE A 154 -12.36 -4.35 -5.53
C PHE A 154 -11.27 -4.85 -6.48
N TYR A 155 -10.42 -5.79 -6.05
CA TYR A 155 -9.47 -6.43 -6.97
C TYR A 155 -10.18 -7.17 -8.12
N GLN A 156 -11.31 -7.82 -7.85
CA GLN A 156 -12.08 -8.48 -8.90
C GLN A 156 -12.65 -7.48 -9.92
N MET A 157 -13.16 -6.33 -9.46
CA MET A 157 -13.61 -5.22 -10.31
C MET A 157 -12.44 -4.67 -11.15
N GLU A 158 -11.28 -4.43 -10.52
CA GLU A 158 -10.06 -3.99 -11.19
C GLU A 158 -9.67 -4.95 -12.33
N PHE A 159 -9.57 -6.25 -12.05
CA PHE A 159 -9.16 -7.23 -13.05
C PHE A 159 -10.20 -7.50 -14.14
N GLN A 160 -11.47 -7.18 -13.89
CA GLN A 160 -12.52 -7.26 -14.89
C GLN A 160 -12.47 -6.06 -15.83
N GLN A 161 -12.38 -4.85 -15.27
CA GLN A 161 -12.34 -3.61 -16.03
C GLN A 161 -10.99 -3.43 -16.76
N TYR A 162 -9.89 -3.86 -16.12
CA TYR A 162 -8.52 -3.70 -16.56
C TYR A 162 -7.75 -5.02 -16.49
N PRO A 163 -7.85 -5.87 -17.54
CA PRO A 163 -7.12 -7.13 -17.59
C PRO A 163 -5.61 -7.00 -17.44
N ALA A 164 -5.02 -5.87 -17.87
CA ALA A 164 -3.59 -5.58 -17.69
C ALA A 164 -3.18 -5.49 -16.22
N SER A 165 -4.07 -5.08 -15.32
CA SER A 165 -3.83 -5.03 -13.88
C SER A 165 -3.62 -6.41 -13.25
N ARG A 166 -3.92 -7.50 -13.96
CA ARG A 166 -3.61 -8.88 -13.51
C ARG A 166 -2.10 -9.18 -13.51
N ALA A 167 -1.32 -8.39 -14.24
CA ALA A 167 0.14 -8.43 -14.23
C ALA A 167 0.75 -7.35 -13.32
N ASP A 168 -0.07 -6.52 -12.66
CA ASP A 168 0.44 -5.59 -11.66
C ASP A 168 0.89 -6.39 -10.43
N LYS A 169 2.18 -6.27 -10.09
CA LYS A 169 2.78 -7.06 -9.01
C LYS A 169 2.13 -6.83 -7.67
N MET A 170 1.61 -5.63 -7.40
CA MET A 170 1.02 -5.33 -6.10
C MET A 170 -0.39 -5.89 -6.03
N PHE A 171 -1.21 -5.61 -7.05
CA PHE A 171 -2.59 -6.06 -7.05
C PHE A 171 -2.69 -7.58 -7.14
N ALA A 172 -1.93 -8.20 -8.03
CA ALA A 172 -2.01 -9.64 -8.26
C ALA A 172 -1.50 -10.44 -7.05
N ASN A 173 -0.37 -10.02 -6.45
CA ASN A 173 0.18 -10.71 -5.27
C ASN A 173 -0.66 -10.47 -4.01
N ASP A 174 -1.20 -9.26 -3.80
CA ASP A 174 -2.08 -9.00 -2.66
C ASP A 174 -3.40 -9.76 -2.79
N PHE A 175 -3.99 -9.79 -4.00
CA PHE A 175 -5.18 -10.61 -4.28
C PHE A 175 -4.95 -12.09 -3.99
N ALA A 176 -3.83 -12.67 -4.47
CA ALA A 176 -3.48 -14.07 -4.21
C ALA A 176 -3.27 -14.34 -2.71
N GLY A 177 -2.61 -13.42 -2.00
CA GLY A 177 -2.39 -13.51 -0.56
C GLY A 177 -3.70 -13.44 0.24
N LEU A 178 -4.57 -12.49 -0.09
CA LEU A 178 -5.89 -12.35 0.52
C LEU A 178 -6.77 -13.56 0.25
N ALA A 179 -6.80 -14.06 -0.99
CA ALA A 179 -7.58 -15.25 -1.35
C ALA A 179 -7.16 -16.45 -0.49
N ALA A 180 -5.85 -16.66 -0.33
CA ALA A 180 -5.31 -17.74 0.50
C ALA A 180 -5.57 -17.55 1.99
N GLN A 181 -5.40 -16.33 2.53
CA GLN A 181 -5.62 -16.02 3.93
C GLN A 181 -7.09 -16.20 4.34
N ASN A 182 -8.02 -15.75 3.50
CA ASN A 182 -9.46 -15.86 3.75
C ASN A 182 -10.04 -17.22 3.36
N LYS A 183 -9.24 -18.10 2.75
CA LYS A 183 -9.67 -19.40 2.23
C LYS A 183 -10.85 -19.28 1.25
N ASP A 184 -10.87 -18.21 0.46
CA ASP A 184 -11.89 -17.98 -0.56
C ASP A 184 -11.55 -18.84 -1.79
N GLU A 185 -12.28 -19.94 -1.97
CA GLU A 185 -12.06 -20.88 -3.06
C GLU A 185 -12.27 -20.27 -4.45
N ALA A 186 -13.21 -19.34 -4.60
CA ALA A 186 -13.49 -18.69 -5.88
C ALA A 186 -12.38 -17.72 -6.24
N ALA A 187 -11.92 -16.91 -5.28
CA ALA A 187 -10.80 -16.01 -5.45
C ALA A 187 -9.49 -16.78 -5.68
N LEU A 188 -9.27 -17.89 -4.96
CA LEU A 188 -8.09 -18.76 -5.15
C LEU A 188 -8.05 -19.35 -6.55
N ARG A 189 -9.18 -19.86 -7.05
CA ARG A 189 -9.27 -20.36 -8.43
C ARG A 189 -8.91 -19.26 -9.43
N LYS A 190 -9.48 -18.06 -9.28
CA LYS A 190 -9.17 -16.91 -10.15
C LYS A 190 -7.69 -16.50 -10.07
N ALA A 191 -7.09 -16.51 -8.87
CA ALA A 191 -5.67 -16.21 -8.67
C ALA A 191 -4.78 -17.25 -9.35
N LYS A 192 -5.14 -18.54 -9.26
CA LYS A 192 -4.45 -19.64 -9.95
C LYS A 192 -4.54 -19.54 -11.47
N ASP A 193 -5.71 -19.17 -12.00
CA ASP A 193 -5.89 -18.94 -13.44
C ASP A 193 -5.03 -17.78 -13.94
N ILE A 194 -4.96 -16.67 -13.19
CA ILE A 194 -4.09 -15.52 -13.52
C ILE A 194 -2.61 -15.94 -13.51
N ALA A 195 -2.14 -16.56 -12.43
CA ALA A 195 -0.75 -16.99 -12.29
C ALA A 195 -0.36 -18.02 -13.36
N GLY A 196 -1.23 -18.99 -13.65
CA GLY A 196 -1.03 -19.97 -14.71
C GLY A 196 -0.98 -19.35 -16.10
N GLY A 197 -1.83 -18.36 -16.38
CA GLY A 197 -1.82 -17.62 -17.64
C GLY A 197 -0.51 -16.86 -17.87
N LEU A 198 0.01 -16.18 -16.84
CA LEU A 198 1.29 -15.48 -16.88
C LEU A 198 2.47 -16.48 -17.05
N ALA A 199 2.51 -17.54 -16.25
CA ALA A 199 3.57 -18.55 -16.28
C ALA A 199 3.63 -19.32 -17.62
N GLY A 200 2.47 -19.60 -18.20
CA GLY A 200 2.32 -20.31 -19.48
C GLY A 200 2.62 -19.44 -20.71
N ASN A 201 2.58 -18.11 -20.58
CA ASN A 201 2.88 -17.21 -21.68
C ASN A 201 4.40 -17.11 -21.90
N ASN A 202 4.90 -17.78 -22.95
CA ASN A 202 6.33 -17.74 -23.29
C ASN A 202 6.84 -16.36 -23.76
N LYS A 203 5.94 -15.44 -24.10
CA LYS A 203 6.26 -14.06 -24.46
C LYS A 203 6.21 -13.09 -23.27
N ALA A 204 5.80 -13.56 -22.10
CA ALA A 204 5.75 -12.72 -20.91
C ALA A 204 7.15 -12.22 -20.55
N SER A 205 7.19 -11.02 -19.97
CA SER A 205 8.43 -10.43 -19.46
C SER A 205 8.92 -11.16 -18.21
N GLU A 206 10.14 -10.86 -17.78
CA GLU A 206 10.64 -11.41 -16.53
C GLU A 206 9.78 -10.96 -15.34
N GLU A 207 9.35 -9.71 -15.33
CA GLU A 207 8.48 -9.12 -14.30
C GLU A 207 7.15 -9.86 -14.23
N GLU A 208 6.51 -10.14 -15.37
CA GLU A 208 5.24 -10.88 -15.42
C GLU A 208 5.40 -12.33 -14.89
N TRP A 209 6.51 -13.00 -15.22
CA TRP A 209 6.82 -14.31 -14.64
C TRP A 209 7.13 -14.22 -13.14
N ASN A 210 7.78 -13.14 -12.70
CA ASN A 210 8.04 -12.89 -11.29
C ASN A 210 6.73 -12.66 -10.51
N VAL A 211 5.76 -11.95 -11.10
CA VAL A 211 4.40 -11.84 -10.53
C VAL A 211 3.77 -13.22 -10.37
N ALA A 212 3.77 -14.05 -11.40
CA ALA A 212 3.21 -15.40 -11.31
C ALA A 212 3.91 -16.26 -10.24
N TYR A 213 5.24 -16.18 -10.17
CA TYR A 213 6.05 -16.87 -9.17
C TYR A 213 5.61 -16.49 -7.74
N TYR A 214 5.50 -15.19 -7.45
CA TYR A 214 5.07 -14.75 -6.13
C TYR A 214 3.60 -15.05 -5.84
N MET A 215 2.72 -15.02 -6.84
CA MET A 215 1.33 -15.47 -6.67
C MET A 215 1.29 -16.94 -6.24
N PHE A 216 2.05 -17.83 -6.90
CA PHE A 216 2.14 -19.23 -6.49
C PHE A 216 2.67 -19.37 -5.06
N LYS A 217 3.72 -18.63 -4.68
CA LYS A 217 4.22 -18.60 -3.30
C LYS A 217 3.16 -18.15 -2.30
N ARG A 218 2.39 -17.11 -2.60
CA ARG A 218 1.31 -16.60 -1.73
C ARG A 218 0.18 -17.61 -1.54
N MET A 219 -0.15 -18.36 -2.61
CA MET A 219 -1.14 -19.44 -2.57
C MET A 219 -0.60 -20.77 -2.02
N LYS A 220 0.69 -20.83 -1.64
CA LYS A 220 1.40 -22.05 -1.19
C LYS A 220 1.49 -23.16 -2.25
N GLU A 221 1.50 -22.79 -3.52
CA GLU A 221 1.66 -23.68 -4.67
C GLU A 221 3.14 -23.93 -4.96
N GLU A 222 3.87 -24.51 -4.01
CA GLU A 222 5.34 -24.61 -4.01
C GLU A 222 5.90 -25.35 -5.24
N ALA A 223 5.22 -26.41 -5.72
CA ALA A 223 5.66 -27.14 -6.90
C ALA A 223 5.65 -26.25 -8.16
N LEU A 224 4.58 -25.47 -8.35
CA LEU A 224 4.45 -24.54 -9.48
C LEU A 224 5.42 -23.36 -9.36
N ALA A 225 5.61 -22.85 -8.14
CA ALA A 225 6.57 -21.80 -7.88
C ALA A 225 8.01 -22.25 -8.23
N ASN A 226 8.41 -23.45 -7.79
CA ASN A 226 9.74 -23.98 -8.05
C ASN A 226 9.97 -24.28 -9.54
N GLU A 227 8.99 -24.86 -10.22
CA GLU A 227 9.07 -25.09 -11.67
C GLU A 227 9.27 -23.77 -12.44
N LEU A 228 8.48 -22.74 -12.10
CA LEU A 228 8.61 -21.44 -12.73
C LEU A 228 9.93 -20.75 -12.36
N ALA A 229 10.40 -20.88 -11.12
CA ALA A 229 11.69 -20.34 -10.69
C ALA A 229 12.85 -20.91 -11.53
N GLU A 230 12.90 -22.23 -11.74
CA GLU A 230 13.93 -22.84 -12.59
C GLU A 230 13.85 -22.35 -14.05
N LYS A 231 12.64 -22.15 -14.57
CA LYS A 231 12.42 -21.55 -15.91
C LYS A 231 12.93 -20.11 -15.97
N ILE A 232 12.64 -19.29 -14.95
CA ILE A 232 13.11 -17.89 -14.85
C ILE A 232 14.63 -17.88 -14.79
N LYS A 233 15.26 -18.62 -13.87
CA LYS A 233 16.73 -18.67 -13.70
C LYS A 233 17.46 -19.07 -14.98
N LYS A 234 16.92 -20.02 -15.73
CA LYS A 234 17.52 -20.45 -17.01
C LYS A 234 17.47 -19.36 -18.08
N LYS A 235 16.41 -18.53 -18.11
CA LYS A 235 16.23 -17.47 -19.11
C LYS A 235 16.86 -16.15 -18.69
N TYR A 236 16.87 -15.87 -17.39
CA TYR A 236 17.34 -14.65 -16.75
C TYR A 236 18.33 -15.02 -15.61
N PRO A 237 19.56 -15.43 -15.97
CA PRO A 237 20.56 -15.91 -15.00
C PRO A 237 21.13 -14.83 -14.05
N ASP A 238 20.84 -13.56 -14.34
CA ASP A 238 21.07 -12.41 -13.44
C ASP A 238 19.75 -11.69 -13.16
N GLY A 239 18.66 -12.45 -13.15
CA GLY A 239 17.30 -11.95 -13.03
C GLY A 239 16.82 -11.73 -11.59
N LEU A 240 15.59 -11.21 -11.47
CA LEU A 240 14.89 -10.88 -10.23
C LEU A 240 14.88 -12.05 -9.24
N VAL A 241 14.62 -13.28 -9.69
CA VAL A 241 14.59 -14.47 -8.80
C VAL A 241 15.95 -14.72 -8.16
N ILE A 242 17.04 -14.63 -8.94
CA ILE A 242 18.40 -14.87 -8.43
C ILE A 242 18.85 -13.71 -7.55
N ARG A 243 18.45 -12.48 -7.89
CA ARG A 243 18.64 -11.31 -7.04
C ARG A 243 18.00 -11.51 -5.67
N ASP A 244 16.74 -11.95 -5.65
CA ASP A 244 15.98 -12.13 -4.42
C ASP A 244 16.51 -13.33 -3.61
N GLU A 245 17.04 -14.38 -4.26
CA GLU A 245 17.76 -15.48 -3.59
C GLU A 245 19.05 -15.00 -2.90
N LEU A 246 19.87 -14.18 -3.56
CA LEU A 246 21.07 -13.59 -2.93
C LEU A 246 20.70 -12.69 -1.75
N PHE A 247 19.60 -11.93 -1.88
CA PHE A 247 19.07 -11.13 -0.79
C PHE A 247 18.70 -12.02 0.40
N THR A 248 17.91 -13.09 0.20
CA THR A 248 17.56 -14.04 1.26
C THR A 248 18.81 -14.70 1.88
N GLN A 249 19.73 -15.20 1.06
CA GLN A 249 20.97 -15.84 1.52
C GLN A 249 21.78 -14.91 2.43
N PHE A 250 21.88 -13.62 2.09
CA PHE A 250 22.54 -12.65 2.97
C PHE A 250 21.89 -12.59 4.36
N TYR A 251 20.56 -12.57 4.45
CA TYR A 251 19.87 -12.45 5.75
C TYR A 251 19.95 -13.74 6.57
N GLU A 252 19.92 -14.90 5.91
CA GLU A 252 20.01 -16.22 6.55
C GLU A 252 21.43 -16.61 6.96
N GLU A 253 22.45 -16.10 6.27
CA GLU A 253 23.86 -16.34 6.60
C GLU A 253 24.17 -15.86 8.03
N LYS A 254 24.99 -16.61 8.76
CA LYS A 254 25.40 -16.29 10.14
C LYS A 254 26.83 -15.80 10.21
N ASP A 255 27.69 -16.25 9.30
CA ASP A 255 29.06 -15.80 9.23
C ASP A 255 29.15 -14.39 8.61
N LEU A 256 29.82 -13.48 9.33
CA LEU A 256 29.89 -12.08 8.92
C LEU A 256 30.76 -11.86 7.68
N ALA A 257 31.83 -12.64 7.51
CA ALA A 257 32.68 -12.51 6.32
C ALA A 257 31.91 -12.99 5.08
N GLN A 258 31.14 -14.07 5.21
CA GLN A 258 30.28 -14.55 4.13
C GLN A 258 29.12 -13.59 3.83
N LYS A 259 28.51 -12.95 4.83
CA LYS A 259 27.54 -11.85 4.60
C LYS A 259 28.15 -10.73 3.76
N GLU A 260 29.37 -10.30 4.11
CA GLU A 260 30.08 -9.26 3.36
C GLU A 260 30.38 -9.70 1.91
N ALA A 261 30.78 -10.96 1.70
CA ALA A 261 31.02 -11.51 0.36
C ALA A 261 29.72 -11.58 -0.48
N ILE A 262 28.60 -12.00 0.11
CA ILE A 262 27.29 -12.03 -0.57
C ILE A 262 26.87 -10.61 -0.96
N TYR A 263 27.03 -9.63 -0.07
CA TYR A 263 26.73 -8.23 -0.38
C TYR A 263 27.59 -7.70 -1.54
N GLN A 264 28.89 -8.01 -1.56
CA GLN A 264 29.78 -7.61 -2.66
C GLN A 264 29.34 -8.22 -4.00
N ALA A 265 29.01 -9.52 -4.02
CA ALA A 265 28.48 -10.19 -5.20
C ALA A 265 27.15 -9.57 -5.67
N TYR A 266 26.26 -9.23 -4.73
CA TYR A 266 25.01 -8.53 -5.04
C TYR A 266 25.29 -7.15 -5.65
N GLN A 267 26.19 -6.36 -5.07
CA GLN A 267 26.55 -5.04 -5.56
C GLN A 267 27.21 -5.11 -6.95
N GLU A 268 28.07 -6.10 -7.21
CA GLU A 268 28.71 -6.28 -8.52
C GLU A 268 27.68 -6.52 -9.63
N LYS A 269 26.66 -7.35 -9.35
CA LYS A 269 25.61 -7.70 -10.32
C LYS A 269 24.55 -6.61 -10.47
N TYR A 270 24.08 -6.05 -9.36
CA TYR A 270 22.87 -5.22 -9.32
C TYR A 270 23.12 -3.75 -8.94
N GLY A 271 24.38 -3.36 -8.74
CA GLY A 271 24.76 -2.02 -8.28
C GLY A 271 24.35 -0.85 -9.18
N LYS A 272 23.85 -1.13 -10.38
CA LYS A 272 23.39 -0.14 -11.37
C LYS A 272 21.87 -0.09 -11.51
N GLU A 273 21.12 -0.94 -10.81
CA GLU A 273 19.67 -0.92 -10.84
C GLU A 273 19.12 0.35 -10.16
N ALA A 274 18.03 0.90 -10.67
CA ALA A 274 17.44 2.14 -10.15
C ALA A 274 17.02 2.04 -8.67
N ASN A 275 16.64 0.85 -8.23
CA ASN A 275 16.25 0.53 -6.86
C ASN A 275 17.40 0.00 -5.98
N PHE A 276 18.64 -0.06 -6.50
CA PHE A 276 19.79 -0.59 -5.76
C PHE A 276 20.01 0.11 -4.43
N GLN A 277 19.78 1.42 -4.36
CA GLN A 277 20.00 2.22 -3.14
C GLN A 277 19.20 1.71 -1.93
N GLN A 278 17.97 1.23 -2.17
CA GLN A 278 17.15 0.65 -1.12
C GLN A 278 17.73 -0.67 -0.60
N SER A 279 18.17 -1.54 -1.50
CA SER A 279 18.84 -2.80 -1.14
C SER A 279 20.18 -2.54 -0.45
N GLN A 280 20.98 -1.60 -0.95
CA GLN A 280 22.24 -1.19 -0.34
C GLN A 280 22.04 -0.71 1.09
N THR A 281 21.06 0.16 1.33
CA THR A 281 20.73 0.63 2.69
C THR A 281 20.37 -0.55 3.62
N ASN A 282 19.58 -1.51 3.12
CA ASN A 282 19.17 -2.69 3.87
C ASN A 282 20.34 -3.60 4.26
N PHE A 283 21.27 -3.86 3.34
CA PHE A 283 22.49 -4.63 3.59
C PHE A 283 23.45 -3.87 4.53
N ALA A 284 23.69 -2.60 4.23
CA ALA A 284 24.59 -1.74 4.99
C ALA A 284 24.18 -1.62 6.45
N ARG A 285 22.88 -1.52 6.75
CA ARG A 285 22.37 -1.52 8.13
C ARG A 285 22.76 -2.77 8.90
N VAL A 286 22.59 -3.95 8.29
CA VAL A 286 22.90 -5.23 8.94
C VAL A 286 24.41 -5.38 9.16
N LEU A 287 25.21 -5.03 8.16
CA LEU A 287 26.68 -5.10 8.25
C LEU A 287 27.22 -4.10 9.27
N ALA A 288 26.74 -2.85 9.25
CA ALA A 288 27.11 -1.84 10.24
C ALA A 288 26.85 -2.33 11.67
N ASN A 289 25.63 -2.78 11.97
CA ASN A 289 25.31 -3.30 13.31
C ASN A 289 26.17 -4.51 13.69
N SER A 290 26.41 -5.43 12.76
CA SER A 290 27.22 -6.63 13.01
C SER A 290 28.71 -6.33 13.25
N PHE A 291 29.24 -5.28 12.62
CA PHE A 291 30.61 -4.82 12.86
C PHE A 291 30.72 -3.99 14.13
N ALA A 292 29.71 -3.16 14.45
CA ALA A 292 29.64 -2.44 15.72
C ALA A 292 29.61 -3.40 16.92
N SER A 293 28.83 -4.47 16.86
CA SER A 293 28.78 -5.48 17.94
C SER A 293 30.09 -6.25 18.15
N LYS A 294 31.02 -6.16 17.18
CA LYS A 294 32.38 -6.72 17.25
C LYS A 294 33.44 -5.64 17.47
N GLU A 295 33.02 -4.41 17.79
CA GLU A 295 33.89 -3.24 17.98
C GLU A 295 34.79 -2.93 16.77
N ASN A 296 34.40 -3.37 15.57
CA ASN A 296 35.13 -3.07 14.34
C ASN A 296 34.63 -1.74 13.75
N TRP A 297 35.15 -0.66 14.31
CA TRP A 297 34.71 0.70 13.99
C TRP A 297 35.03 1.11 12.55
N ASP A 298 36.12 0.61 11.96
CA ASP A 298 36.48 0.92 10.57
C ASP A 298 35.43 0.38 9.59
N LYS A 299 35.05 -0.90 9.76
CA LYS A 299 34.00 -1.51 8.93
C LYS A 299 32.62 -0.95 9.25
N PHE A 300 32.32 -0.66 10.51
CA PHE A 300 31.09 0.05 10.88
C PHE A 300 30.96 1.39 10.13
N ASN A 301 32.00 2.22 10.19
CA ASN A 301 32.00 3.52 9.51
C ASN A 301 31.90 3.39 7.99
N HIS A 302 32.57 2.39 7.41
CA HIS A 302 32.44 2.08 5.99
C HIS A 302 30.98 1.82 5.61
N TYR A 303 30.29 0.91 6.30
CA TYR A 303 28.90 0.57 5.98
C TYR A 303 27.92 1.71 6.31
N MET A 304 28.16 2.46 7.38
CA MET A 304 27.37 3.67 7.68
C MET A 304 27.49 4.73 6.57
N SER A 305 28.62 4.79 5.85
CA SER A 305 28.79 5.72 4.73
C SER A 305 27.93 5.37 3.51
N LEU A 306 27.51 4.12 3.37
CA LEU A 306 26.67 3.62 2.26
C LEU A 306 25.16 3.85 2.48
N ILE A 307 24.78 4.35 3.65
CA ILE A 307 23.40 4.72 3.96
C ILE A 307 23.25 6.21 3.62
N ASP A 308 22.25 6.61 2.85
CA ASP A 308 22.00 8.05 2.60
C ASP A 308 20.96 8.63 3.56
N ASP A 309 20.00 7.79 3.96
CA ASP A 309 18.88 8.21 4.80
C ASP A 309 19.34 8.62 6.22
N ARG A 310 19.12 9.89 6.55
CA ARG A 310 19.54 10.48 7.83
C ARG A 310 18.76 9.89 9.00
N GLN A 311 17.47 9.57 8.81
CA GLN A 311 16.67 8.95 9.86
C GLN A 311 17.20 7.56 10.22
N THR A 312 17.51 6.75 9.22
CA THR A 312 18.12 5.42 9.40
C THR A 312 19.46 5.54 10.11
N LYS A 313 20.33 6.47 9.73
CA LYS A 313 21.61 6.71 10.43
C LYS A 313 21.41 7.05 11.90
N ALA A 314 20.53 8.01 12.18
CA ALA A 314 20.24 8.44 13.55
C ALA A 314 19.70 7.27 14.38
N SER A 315 18.80 6.46 13.81
CA SER A 315 18.28 5.26 14.49
C SER A 315 19.37 4.26 14.84
N ILE A 316 20.28 3.94 13.91
CA ILE A 316 21.40 3.02 14.16
C ILE A 316 22.31 3.56 15.27
N LEU A 317 22.70 4.84 15.17
CA LEU A 317 23.58 5.47 16.16
C LEU A 317 22.95 5.55 17.55
N ASN A 318 21.65 5.86 17.62
CA ASN A 318 20.92 5.89 18.89
C ASN A 318 20.84 4.51 19.53
N ASN A 319 20.55 3.46 18.74
CA ASN A 319 20.52 2.09 19.25
C ASN A 319 21.90 1.63 19.76
N LEU A 320 22.95 1.98 19.02
CA LEU A 320 24.33 1.69 19.43
C LEU A 320 24.70 2.42 20.73
N ALA A 321 24.40 3.72 20.82
CA ALA A 321 24.66 4.51 22.02
C ALA A 321 23.93 3.96 23.25
N TRP A 322 22.67 3.53 23.07
CA TRP A 322 21.91 2.84 24.11
C TRP A 322 22.56 1.55 24.57
N SER A 323 23.00 0.70 23.63
CA SER A 323 23.67 -0.56 23.97
C SER A 323 25.01 -0.33 24.70
N MET A 324 25.77 0.69 24.28
CA MET A 324 27.04 1.08 24.91
C MET A 324 26.88 1.75 26.28
N ALA A 325 25.76 2.43 26.53
CA ALA A 325 25.46 3.08 27.81
C ALA A 325 25.02 2.08 28.90
N GLY A 326 24.95 0.78 28.58
CA GLY A 326 24.38 -0.25 29.43
C GLY A 326 22.88 -0.36 29.18
N GLU A 327 22.46 -1.46 28.55
CA GLU A 327 21.04 -1.80 28.38
C GLU A 327 20.38 -1.96 29.75
N GLY A 328 19.70 -0.91 30.21
CA GLY A 328 19.04 -0.88 31.51
C GLY A 328 19.99 -0.61 32.67
N LEU A 329 19.93 0.60 33.22
CA LEU A 329 20.02 0.72 34.67
C LEU A 329 18.90 -0.16 35.22
N GLU A 330 19.22 -1.35 35.72
CA GLU A 330 18.31 -2.11 36.58
C GLU A 330 17.85 -1.15 37.69
N GLY A 331 16.57 -0.80 37.63
CA GLY A 331 15.82 -0.17 38.71
C GLY A 331 15.02 -1.22 39.46
#